data_AF-A0A6A5TR37-F1
#
_entry.id   AF-A0A6A5TR37-F1
#
_cell.length_a   1.000
_cell.length_b   1.000
_cell.length_c   1.000
_cell.angle_alpha   90.00
_cell.angle_beta   90.00
_cell.angle_gamma   90.00
#
_symmetry.space_group_name_H-M   'P 1'
#
loop_
_entity.id
_entity.type
_entity.pdbx_description
1 polymer ?
#
loop_
_entity_poly.entity_id
_entity_poly.type
_entity_poly.pdbx_seq_one_letter_code
_entity_poly.pdbx_strand_id
1 'polypeptide(L)'
;MDDKQILTPALYPSLIGRPKYDWVIVLNPQPNAGNRTHSMPRGKVLGGSSAINYLMYVRGSRNDYDSWAELGNKGWGWDDLLPYSKRHRMLDIPDPKALPADKQLRPHAAKKKCHGAEGPIHTSFNYHYMPLEEEFCKAAYDVGGQPGTLSDAWSGNHMGFYSSLAAGDRSNDAGNRPYVATGYLCLDLNRKNLRVLAEARATKVLLNGGDRAVGVEILHQESCTSSRPVKRLFFEWCDGCHNRRWVQFNGWRQER
;
A
#
# COMPACT_ATOMS: atom_id res chain seq x y z
N MET A 1 -10.80 -7.44 13.56
CA MET A 1 -9.61 -7.11 12.73
C MET A 1 -8.42 -7.94 13.24
N ASP A 2 -8.67 -9.24 13.34
CA ASP A 2 -7.94 -10.23 14.15
C ASP A 2 -7.79 -11.54 13.35
N ASP A 3 -8.12 -11.51 12.05
CA ASP A 3 -8.02 -12.64 11.16
C ASP A 3 -6.55 -13.05 11.00
N LYS A 4 -6.22 -14.25 11.51
CA LYS A 4 -4.86 -14.78 11.51
C LYS A 4 -4.30 -15.01 10.11
N GLN A 5 -5.15 -15.22 9.10
CA GLN A 5 -4.69 -15.33 7.71
C GLN A 5 -4.18 -14.00 7.17
N ILE A 6 -4.78 -12.88 7.59
CA ILE A 6 -4.33 -11.53 7.22
C ILE A 6 -3.10 -11.15 8.05
N LEU A 7 -3.16 -11.37 9.37
CA LEU A 7 -2.14 -10.92 10.30
C LEU A 7 -0.81 -11.66 10.12
N THR A 8 -0.82 -12.92 9.71
CA THR A 8 0.42 -13.70 9.54
C THR A 8 1.04 -13.41 8.17
N PRO A 9 2.23 -12.76 8.08
CA PRO A 9 2.81 -12.36 6.80
C PRO A 9 2.98 -13.50 5.80
N ALA A 10 3.41 -14.68 6.27
CA ALA A 10 3.65 -15.86 5.43
C ALA A 10 2.37 -16.44 4.79
N LEU A 11 1.18 -16.07 5.28
CA LEU A 11 -0.10 -16.56 4.78
C LEU A 11 -0.71 -15.69 3.68
N TYR A 12 -0.04 -14.62 3.23
CA TYR A 12 -0.57 -13.79 2.13
C TYR A 12 -0.99 -14.59 0.87
N PRO A 13 -0.33 -15.71 0.46
CA PRO A 13 -0.77 -16.48 -0.70
C PRO A 13 -2.13 -17.15 -0.50
N SER A 14 -2.56 -17.37 0.76
CA SER A 14 -3.88 -17.93 1.05
C SER A 14 -5.01 -16.92 0.86
N LEU A 15 -4.71 -15.63 0.69
CA LEU A 15 -5.69 -14.54 0.57
C LEU A 15 -6.04 -14.22 -0.89
N ILE A 16 -5.05 -14.27 -1.79
CA ILE A 16 -5.21 -13.88 -3.20
C ILE A 16 -6.08 -14.91 -3.94
N GLY A 17 -6.99 -14.41 -4.78
CA GLY A 17 -7.94 -15.24 -5.51
C GLY A 17 -9.05 -15.85 -4.63
N ARG A 18 -9.15 -15.48 -3.35
CA ARG A 18 -10.23 -15.92 -2.47
C ARG A 18 -11.30 -14.83 -2.39
N PRO A 19 -12.56 -15.08 -2.80
CA PRO A 19 -13.63 -14.08 -2.78
C PRO A 19 -13.92 -13.43 -1.41
N LYS A 20 -13.52 -14.08 -0.31
CA LYS A 20 -13.57 -13.53 1.05
C LYS A 20 -12.64 -12.33 1.24
N TYR A 21 -11.47 -12.34 0.59
CA TYR A 21 -10.40 -11.35 0.80
C TYR A 21 -10.05 -10.54 -0.45
N ASP A 22 -10.41 -11.04 -1.63
CA ASP A 22 -10.07 -10.50 -2.93
C ASP A 22 -11.35 -10.29 -3.75
N TRP A 23 -11.39 -9.22 -4.55
CA TRP A 23 -12.42 -9.00 -5.55
C TRP A 23 -12.33 -9.99 -6.73
N VAL A 24 -11.20 -10.71 -6.86
CA VAL A 24 -10.96 -11.75 -7.88
C VAL A 24 -11.21 -11.20 -9.30
N ILE A 25 -10.68 -10.00 -9.55
CA ILE A 25 -10.80 -9.37 -10.86
C ILE A 25 -9.96 -10.16 -11.87
N VAL A 26 -10.55 -10.46 -13.02
CA VAL A 26 -9.87 -11.06 -14.17
C VAL A 26 -9.87 -10.04 -15.31
N LEU A 27 -8.71 -9.83 -15.91
CA LEU A 27 -8.57 -8.98 -17.10
C LEU A 27 -9.13 -9.69 -18.34
N ASN A 28 -9.62 -8.89 -19.29
CA ASN A 28 -9.91 -9.38 -20.64
C ASN A 28 -8.63 -9.94 -21.29
N PRO A 29 -8.76 -10.79 -22.34
CA PRO A 29 -7.61 -11.26 -23.11
C PRO A 29 -6.69 -10.13 -23.55
N GLN A 30 -5.38 -10.27 -23.36
CA GLN A 30 -4.38 -9.26 -23.67
C GLN A 30 -3.68 -9.59 -24.99
N PRO A 31 -3.94 -8.86 -26.10
CA PRO A 31 -3.37 -9.16 -27.42
C PRO A 31 -1.84 -9.20 -27.43
N ASN A 32 -1.22 -8.28 -26.71
CA ASN A 32 0.23 -8.14 -26.62
C ASN A 32 0.88 -9.10 -25.61
N ALA A 33 0.10 -10.01 -24.99
CA ALA A 33 0.59 -11.01 -24.05
C ALA A 33 0.13 -12.43 -24.43
N GLY A 34 0.01 -12.69 -25.73
CA GLY A 34 -0.41 -13.98 -26.27
C GLY A 34 -1.89 -14.29 -26.05
N ASN A 35 -2.75 -13.27 -26.05
CA ASN A 35 -4.19 -13.37 -25.77
C ASN A 35 -4.53 -14.01 -24.41
N ARG A 36 -3.60 -13.99 -23.45
CA ARG A 36 -3.84 -14.53 -22.10
C ARG A 36 -4.74 -13.60 -21.29
N THR A 37 -5.50 -14.20 -20.39
CA THR A 37 -6.20 -13.50 -19.29
C THR A 37 -5.33 -13.55 -18.04
N HIS A 38 -5.39 -12.50 -17.23
CA HIS A 38 -4.57 -12.37 -16.03
C HIS A 38 -5.44 -11.99 -14.83
N SER A 39 -5.11 -12.54 -13.65
CA SER A 39 -5.70 -12.09 -12.39
C SER A 39 -5.16 -10.71 -12.02
N MET A 40 -6.02 -9.88 -11.44
CA MET A 40 -5.69 -8.55 -10.93
C MET A 40 -6.23 -8.45 -9.49
N PRO A 41 -5.52 -9.04 -8.51
CA PRO A 41 -6.03 -9.12 -7.14
C PRO A 41 -6.21 -7.73 -6.51
N ARG A 42 -7.33 -7.54 -5.80
CA ARG A 42 -7.69 -6.32 -5.08
C ARG A 42 -8.35 -6.67 -3.75
N GLY A 43 -7.86 -6.11 -2.65
CA GLY A 43 -8.38 -6.45 -1.32
C GLY A 43 -9.85 -6.06 -1.13
N LYS A 44 -10.68 -7.03 -0.74
CA LYS A 44 -12.09 -6.91 -0.39
C LYS A 44 -12.29 -7.05 1.12
N VAL A 45 -11.58 -6.23 1.90
CA VAL A 45 -11.66 -6.18 3.37
C VAL A 45 -11.41 -4.75 3.84
N LEU A 46 -11.71 -4.44 5.11
CA LEU A 46 -11.24 -3.20 5.73
C LEU A 46 -9.71 -3.11 5.61
N GLY A 47 -9.21 -1.95 5.17
CA GLY A 47 -7.79 -1.76 4.81
C GLY A 47 -7.43 -2.14 3.37
N GLY A 48 -8.35 -2.72 2.61
CA GLY A 48 -8.20 -3.00 1.18
C GLY A 48 -6.98 -3.85 0.85
N SER A 49 -6.29 -3.52 -0.24
CA SER A 49 -5.15 -4.30 -0.72
C SER A 49 -3.97 -4.36 0.25
N SER A 50 -3.86 -3.45 1.24
CA SER A 50 -2.81 -3.53 2.27
C SER A 50 -2.93 -4.79 3.15
N ALA A 51 -4.14 -5.35 3.26
CA ALA A 51 -4.39 -6.60 3.99
C ALA A 51 -3.92 -7.85 3.24
N ILE A 52 -3.80 -7.80 1.90
CA ILE A 52 -3.51 -8.99 1.08
C ILE A 52 -2.19 -8.91 0.29
N ASN A 53 -1.51 -7.76 0.30
CA ASN A 53 -0.28 -7.55 -0.46
C ASN A 53 0.93 -8.34 0.09
N TYR A 54 2.06 -8.22 -0.59
CA TYR A 54 3.30 -8.95 -0.26
C TYR A 54 4.15 -8.26 0.82
N LEU A 55 3.57 -7.29 1.54
CA LEU A 55 4.18 -6.54 2.64
C LEU A 55 5.40 -5.67 2.27
N MET A 56 5.98 -5.81 1.08
CA MET A 56 7.14 -5.03 0.67
C MET A 56 6.91 -3.53 0.85
N TYR A 57 7.82 -2.88 1.56
CA TYR A 57 7.82 -1.44 1.75
C TYR A 57 8.94 -0.81 0.93
N VAL A 58 8.57 -0.26 -0.21
CA VAL A 58 9.43 0.51 -1.10
C VAL A 58 8.83 1.90 -1.34
N ARG A 59 9.64 2.85 -1.79
CA ARG A 59 9.21 4.21 -2.15
C ARG A 59 9.67 4.51 -3.57
N GLY A 60 8.94 5.37 -4.27
CA GLY A 60 9.39 5.93 -5.55
C GLY A 60 10.74 6.63 -5.42
N SER A 61 11.40 6.83 -6.56
CA SER A 61 12.57 7.70 -6.66
C SER A 61 12.16 9.16 -6.51
N ARG A 62 13.12 10.04 -6.26
CA ARG A 62 12.90 11.50 -6.27
C ARG A 62 12.27 11.94 -7.59
N ASN A 63 12.79 11.45 -8.71
CA ASN A 63 12.31 11.82 -10.04
C ASN A 63 10.82 11.46 -10.23
N ASP A 64 10.35 10.33 -9.68
CA ASP A 64 8.94 9.94 -9.80
C ASP A 64 8.00 11.01 -9.21
N TYR A 65 8.37 11.61 -8.08
CA TYR A 65 7.57 12.64 -7.41
C TYR A 65 7.80 14.03 -7.99
N ASP A 66 9.05 14.38 -8.28
CA ASP A 66 9.39 15.68 -8.87
C ASP A 66 8.73 15.83 -10.25
N SER A 67 8.63 14.74 -11.03
CA SER A 67 7.86 14.73 -12.28
C SER A 67 6.36 14.98 -12.07
N TRP A 68 5.76 14.62 -10.93
CA TRP A 68 4.38 15.02 -10.64
C TRP A 68 4.25 16.53 -10.43
N ALA A 69 5.23 17.14 -9.76
CA ALA A 69 5.26 18.59 -9.59
C ALA A 69 5.49 19.32 -10.92
N GLU A 70 6.36 18.79 -11.79
CA GLU A 70 6.61 19.29 -13.14
C GLU A 70 5.37 19.23 -14.04
N LEU A 71 4.51 18.21 -13.85
CA LEU A 71 3.20 18.12 -14.51
C LEU A 71 2.16 19.14 -13.99
N GLY A 72 2.56 20.06 -13.10
CA GLY A 72 1.73 21.14 -12.57
C GLY A 72 1.12 20.86 -11.20
N ASN A 73 1.39 19.71 -10.59
CA ASN A 73 0.85 19.35 -9.27
C ASN A 73 1.74 19.92 -8.15
N LYS A 74 1.62 21.23 -7.89
CA LYS A 74 2.38 21.91 -6.82
C LYS A 74 2.18 21.20 -5.47
N GLY A 75 3.26 20.99 -4.72
CA GLY A 75 3.24 20.30 -3.42
C GLY A 75 3.33 18.77 -3.52
N TRP A 76 3.53 18.21 -4.72
CA TRP A 76 3.70 16.77 -4.95
C TRP A 76 5.15 16.36 -5.24
N GLY A 77 6.11 17.27 -5.08
CA GLY A 77 7.53 16.97 -5.23
C GLY A 77 8.06 16.10 -4.08
N TRP A 78 9.25 15.53 -4.25
CA TRP A 78 9.86 14.66 -3.25
C TRP A 78 9.98 15.35 -1.88
N ASP A 79 10.48 16.59 -1.85
CA ASP A 79 10.72 17.30 -0.59
C ASP A 79 9.40 17.69 0.11
N ASP A 80 8.32 17.90 -0.65
CA ASP A 80 6.98 18.15 -0.10
C ASP A 80 6.35 16.89 0.50
N LEU A 81 6.57 15.73 -0.12
CA LEU A 81 5.97 14.45 0.27
C LEU A 81 6.79 13.68 1.33
N LEU A 82 8.09 13.94 1.43
CA LEU A 82 8.97 13.26 2.39
C LEU A 82 8.47 13.38 3.85
N PRO A 83 8.00 14.54 4.36
CA PRO A 83 7.43 14.64 5.70
C PRO A 83 6.24 13.71 5.94
N TYR A 84 5.35 13.54 4.96
CA TYR A 84 4.20 12.63 5.05
C TYR A 84 4.63 11.17 5.04
N SER A 85 5.57 10.86 4.15
CA SER A 85 6.21 9.55 4.09
C SER A 85 6.86 9.14 5.41
N LYS A 86 7.45 10.09 6.14
CA LYS A 86 7.99 9.85 7.49
C LYS A 86 6.88 9.72 8.52
N ARG A 87 5.85 10.58 8.48
CA ARG A 87 4.73 10.52 9.43
C ARG A 87 3.95 9.21 9.38
N HIS A 88 3.85 8.58 8.21
CA HIS A 88 3.04 7.38 8.01
C HIS A 88 3.61 6.12 8.69
N ARG A 89 4.93 6.03 8.87
CA ARG A 89 5.58 4.80 9.30
C ARG A 89 6.50 4.93 10.51
N MET A 90 6.72 3.80 11.16
CA MET A 90 7.75 3.58 12.15
C MET A 90 8.72 2.51 11.62
N LEU A 91 10.02 2.76 11.75
CA LEU A 91 11.05 1.76 11.48
C LEU A 91 11.38 0.98 12.76
N ASP A 92 11.06 -0.30 12.72
CA ASP A 92 11.45 -1.26 13.73
C ASP A 92 12.76 -1.92 13.28
N ILE A 93 13.78 -1.85 14.12
CA ILE A 93 15.09 -2.46 13.84
C ILE A 93 15.15 -3.80 14.59
N PRO A 94 15.28 -4.93 13.87
CA PRO A 94 15.46 -6.25 14.50
C PRO A 94 16.72 -6.32 15.38
N ASP A 95 16.80 -7.35 16.24
CA ASP A 95 18.04 -7.71 16.93
C ASP A 95 19.19 -7.77 15.91
N PRO A 96 20.29 -7.02 16.11
CA PRO A 96 21.45 -7.04 15.23
C PRO A 96 21.99 -8.46 14.94
N LYS A 97 21.81 -9.42 15.85
CA LYS A 97 22.21 -10.83 15.67
C LYS A 97 21.40 -11.57 14.61
N ALA A 98 20.16 -11.13 14.35
CA ALA A 98 19.29 -11.71 13.34
C ALA A 98 19.45 -11.02 11.97
N LEU A 99 20.29 -10.00 11.87
CA LEU A 99 20.58 -9.30 10.62
C LEU A 99 21.85 -9.87 9.97
N PRO A 100 21.93 -9.88 8.63
CA PRO A 100 23.14 -10.27 7.93
C PRO A 100 24.35 -9.43 8.37
N ALA A 101 25.49 -10.11 8.52
CA ALA A 101 26.77 -9.47 8.80
C ALA A 101 27.16 -8.52 7.65
N ASP A 102 26.90 -8.96 6.41
CA ASP A 102 27.10 -8.14 5.23
C ASP A 102 26.08 -7.00 5.16
N LYS A 103 26.57 -5.78 5.38
CA LYS A 103 25.76 -4.56 5.25
C LYS A 103 25.37 -4.28 3.79
N GLN A 104 26.00 -4.93 2.83
CA GLN A 104 25.63 -4.87 1.42
C GLN A 104 24.19 -5.35 1.16
N LEU A 105 23.65 -6.19 2.04
CA LEU A 105 22.27 -6.65 1.94
C LEU A 105 21.28 -5.75 2.67
N ARG A 106 21.76 -4.92 3.60
CA ARG A 106 20.92 -3.97 4.35
C ARG A 106 21.40 -2.53 4.14
N PRO A 107 20.82 -1.77 3.19
CA PRO A 107 21.05 -0.34 3.14
C PRO A 107 20.66 0.27 4.48
N HIS A 108 21.26 1.42 4.83
CA HIS A 108 21.02 2.04 6.13
C HIS A 108 19.61 2.66 6.20
N ALA A 109 18.60 1.82 6.44
CA ALA A 109 17.24 2.27 6.70
C ALA A 109 17.14 3.07 8.00
N ALA A 110 18.14 3.01 8.90
CA ALA A 110 18.09 3.73 10.18
C ALA A 110 18.48 5.22 10.11
N LYS A 111 18.77 5.79 8.94
CA LYS A 111 19.15 7.21 8.84
C LYS A 111 17.92 8.10 9.03
N LYS A 112 17.89 8.89 10.12
CA LYS A 112 16.78 9.80 10.51
C LYS A 112 16.28 10.76 9.41
N LYS A 113 17.04 10.94 8.32
CA LYS A 113 16.66 11.82 7.20
C LYS A 113 15.40 11.31 6.50
N CYS A 114 15.32 10.02 6.16
CA CYS A 114 14.32 9.49 5.22
C CYS A 114 13.22 8.63 5.85
N HIS A 115 13.38 8.28 7.12
CA HIS A 115 12.55 7.32 7.85
C HIS A 115 11.81 7.98 9.02
N GLY A 116 10.59 7.50 9.27
CA GLY A 116 9.78 7.88 10.41
C GLY A 116 10.05 7.02 11.64
N ALA A 117 9.67 7.53 12.81
CA ALA A 117 9.85 6.85 14.09
C ALA A 117 8.57 6.72 14.92
N GLU A 118 7.47 7.32 14.48
CA GLU A 118 6.24 7.48 15.29
C GLU A 118 4.97 7.16 14.48
N GLY A 119 5.12 6.76 13.22
CA GLY A 119 3.99 6.49 12.36
C GLY A 119 3.31 5.14 12.68
N PRO A 120 2.00 5.02 12.44
CA PRO A 120 1.23 3.84 12.85
C PRO A 120 1.54 2.56 12.07
N ILE A 121 2.21 2.65 10.92
CA ILE A 121 2.57 1.48 10.12
C ILE A 121 4.01 1.10 10.41
N HIS A 122 4.18 0.01 11.15
CA HIS A 122 5.50 -0.54 11.46
C HIS A 122 6.12 -1.20 10.23
N THR A 123 7.42 -0.98 10.06
CA THR A 123 8.20 -1.52 8.97
C THR A 123 9.51 -2.05 9.51
N SER A 124 9.94 -3.21 9.06
CA SER A 124 11.12 -3.89 9.59
C SER A 124 11.83 -4.67 8.49
N PHE A 125 13.10 -4.97 8.71
CA PHE A 125 13.79 -6.03 7.99
C PHE A 125 13.29 -7.42 8.43
N ASN A 126 13.53 -8.44 7.59
CA ASN A 126 13.24 -9.84 7.92
C ASN A 126 14.13 -10.34 9.07
N TYR A 127 13.71 -11.38 9.78
CA TYR A 127 14.55 -12.10 10.75
C TYR A 127 15.30 -13.28 10.13
N HIS A 128 14.85 -13.73 8.96
CA HIS A 128 15.42 -14.86 8.26
C HIS A 128 15.85 -14.40 6.89
N TYR A 129 17.06 -14.82 6.52
CA TYR A 129 17.69 -14.57 5.25
C TYR A 129 18.22 -15.90 4.74
N MET A 130 17.93 -16.22 3.50
CA MET A 130 18.51 -17.38 2.85
C MET A 130 19.93 -17.04 2.39
N PRO A 131 20.91 -17.97 2.48
CA PRO A 131 22.27 -17.75 1.99
C PRO A 131 22.33 -17.25 0.53
N LEU A 132 21.42 -17.74 -0.32
CA LEU A 132 21.30 -17.33 -1.71
C LEU A 132 21.02 -15.83 -1.89
N GLU A 133 20.35 -15.16 -0.95
CA GLU A 133 20.07 -13.72 -1.07
C GLU A 133 21.35 -12.88 -1.08
N GLU A 134 22.35 -13.31 -0.29
CA GLU A 134 23.65 -12.68 -0.23
C GLU A 134 24.44 -12.90 -1.51
N GLU A 135 24.52 -14.15 -1.95
CA GLU A 135 25.21 -14.55 -3.18
C GLU A 135 24.59 -13.87 -4.40
N PHE A 136 23.26 -13.78 -4.45
CA PHE A 136 22.54 -13.09 -5.53
C PHE A 136 22.92 -11.61 -5.59
N CYS A 137 22.92 -10.90 -4.46
CA CYS A 137 23.29 -9.49 -4.46
C CYS A 137 24.74 -9.29 -4.89
N LYS A 138 25.68 -10.10 -4.38
CA LYS A 138 27.10 -10.03 -4.77
C LYS A 138 27.28 -10.24 -6.27
N ALA A 139 26.73 -11.32 -6.82
CA ALA A 139 26.80 -11.61 -8.24
C ALA A 139 26.19 -10.48 -9.10
N ALA A 140 25.10 -9.87 -8.63
CA ALA A 140 24.44 -8.79 -9.34
C ALA A 140 25.28 -7.50 -9.36
N TYR A 141 25.99 -7.18 -8.28
CA TYR A 141 26.94 -6.06 -8.25
C TYR A 141 28.19 -6.34 -9.10
N ASP A 142 28.72 -7.57 -9.06
CA ASP A 142 29.88 -8.00 -9.86
C ASP A 142 29.60 -7.84 -11.36
N VAL A 143 28.45 -8.35 -11.82
CA VAL A 143 28.02 -8.21 -13.22
C VAL A 143 27.69 -6.76 -13.56
N GLY A 144 27.10 -6.01 -12.63
CA GLY A 144 26.71 -4.62 -12.83
C GLY A 144 27.87 -3.62 -12.82
N GLY A 145 29.08 -4.04 -12.41
CA GLY A 145 30.26 -3.17 -12.33
C GLY A 145 30.11 -2.00 -11.35
N GLN A 146 29.22 -2.13 -10.36
CA GLN A 146 28.96 -1.09 -9.35
C GLN A 146 29.56 -1.54 -8.01
N PRO A 147 30.45 -0.75 -7.37
CA PRO A 147 31.27 -1.20 -6.25
C PRO A 147 30.53 -1.30 -4.90
N GLY A 148 29.21 -1.46 -4.90
CA GLY A 148 28.46 -1.82 -3.71
C GLY A 148 27.32 -0.90 -3.34
N THR A 149 27.03 -0.86 -2.04
CA THR A 149 25.68 -0.68 -1.53
C THR A 149 25.14 0.73 -1.59
N LEU A 150 23.84 0.81 -1.86
CA LEU A 150 23.02 1.98 -1.58
C LEU A 150 23.17 2.44 -0.13
N SER A 151 23.40 3.74 0.07
CA SER A 151 23.52 4.31 1.41
C SER A 151 22.20 4.26 2.20
N ASP A 152 21.06 4.40 1.50
CA ASP A 152 19.69 4.28 1.99
C ASP A 152 18.76 4.18 0.78
N ALA A 153 18.14 3.02 0.56
CA ALA A 153 17.26 2.78 -0.59
C ALA A 153 15.96 3.62 -0.54
N TRP A 154 15.60 4.21 0.60
CA TRP A 154 14.41 5.07 0.73
C TRP A 154 14.75 6.57 0.66
N SER A 155 15.96 6.92 0.22
CA SER A 155 16.44 8.30 0.10
C SER A 155 15.99 9.03 -1.17
N GLY A 156 15.24 8.35 -2.04
CA GLY A 156 14.85 8.86 -3.35
C GLY A 156 15.79 8.39 -4.47
N ASN A 157 16.86 7.68 -4.11
CA ASN A 157 17.66 6.88 -5.03
C ASN A 157 17.74 5.44 -4.51
N HIS A 158 17.16 4.51 -5.27
CA HIS A 158 17.08 3.10 -4.93
C HIS A 158 17.75 2.19 -5.96
N MET A 159 18.64 2.75 -6.80
CA MET A 159 19.37 2.00 -7.83
C MET A 159 20.41 1.06 -7.21
N GLY A 160 20.12 -0.24 -7.17
CA GLY A 160 21.03 -1.26 -6.65
C GLY A 160 20.29 -2.50 -6.17
N PHE A 161 21.05 -3.44 -5.61
CA PHE A 161 20.53 -4.70 -5.05
C PHE A 161 20.60 -4.66 -3.53
N TYR A 162 19.48 -4.96 -2.87
CA TYR A 162 19.33 -4.88 -1.43
C TYR A 162 18.10 -5.65 -0.94
N SER A 163 18.10 -6.04 0.33
CA SER A 163 16.91 -6.52 1.01
C SER A 163 15.98 -5.36 1.35
N SER A 164 14.72 -5.47 0.93
CA SER A 164 13.71 -4.46 1.22
C SER A 164 13.20 -4.56 2.67
N LEU A 165 12.63 -3.47 3.15
CA LEU A 165 11.79 -3.49 4.34
C LEU A 165 10.46 -4.14 4.01
N ALA A 166 9.83 -4.73 5.02
CA ALA A 166 8.46 -5.22 4.96
C ALA A 166 7.61 -4.51 6.02
N ALA A 167 6.32 -4.37 5.76
CA ALA A 167 5.32 -4.03 6.76
C ALA A 167 5.29 -5.17 7.80
N GLY A 168 5.79 -4.92 8.99
CA GLY A 168 5.92 -5.91 10.05
C GLY A 168 6.08 -5.20 11.38
N ASP A 169 5.16 -5.44 12.30
CA ASP A 169 5.23 -4.92 13.66
C ASP A 169 6.16 -5.81 14.48
N ARG A 170 7.20 -5.23 15.06
CA ARG A 170 8.15 -5.94 15.93
C ARG A 170 8.16 -5.39 17.35
N SER A 171 7.51 -4.25 17.56
CA SER A 171 7.56 -3.51 18.83
C SER A 171 6.35 -3.80 19.69
N ASN A 172 5.16 -3.86 19.11
CA ASN A 172 3.89 -3.97 19.83
C ASN A 172 3.22 -5.33 19.65
N ASP A 173 3.35 -5.94 18.47
CA ASP A 173 2.69 -7.20 18.12
C ASP A 173 3.62 -8.06 17.27
N ALA A 174 4.60 -8.66 17.95
CA ALA A 174 5.79 -9.26 17.35
C ALA A 174 5.47 -10.24 16.20
N GLY A 175 5.66 -9.75 14.97
CA GLY A 175 5.59 -10.52 13.74
C GLY A 175 4.30 -10.35 12.93
N ASN A 176 3.29 -9.63 13.44
CA ASN A 176 2.04 -9.43 12.70
C ASN A 176 2.22 -8.39 11.59
N ARG A 177 1.41 -8.53 10.54
CA ARG A 177 1.24 -7.55 9.46
C ARG A 177 0.55 -6.29 10.02
N PRO A 178 1.22 -5.12 10.02
CA PRO A 178 0.54 -3.85 10.12
C PRO A 178 -0.03 -3.51 8.73
N TYR A 179 -1.29 -3.14 8.68
CA TYR A 179 -1.96 -2.70 7.46
C TYR A 179 -2.90 -1.55 7.81
N VAL A 180 -3.53 -0.93 6.82
CA VAL A 180 -4.29 0.32 7.03
C VAL A 180 -5.34 0.18 8.14
N ALA A 181 -6.00 -0.98 8.23
CA ALA A 181 -7.03 -1.16 9.25
C ALA A 181 -6.44 -1.28 10.67
N THR A 182 -5.33 -1.98 10.89
CA THR A 182 -4.71 -2.07 12.22
C THR A 182 -3.98 -0.79 12.60
N GLY A 183 -3.28 -0.15 11.66
CA GLY A 183 -2.49 1.06 11.94
C GLY A 183 -3.34 2.33 12.07
N TYR A 184 -4.39 2.51 11.28
CA TYR A 184 -5.17 3.77 11.32
C TYR A 184 -6.57 3.58 11.88
N LEU A 185 -7.25 2.49 11.53
CA LEU A 185 -8.65 2.34 11.90
C LEU A 185 -8.82 1.85 13.35
N CYS A 186 -8.17 0.72 13.70
CA CYS A 186 -8.27 0.10 15.02
C CYS A 186 -7.93 1.07 16.16
N LEU A 187 -6.88 1.88 15.98
CA LEU A 187 -6.41 2.82 16.99
C LEU A 187 -7.46 3.89 17.34
N ASP A 188 -8.39 4.15 16.42
CA ASP A 188 -9.31 5.28 16.49
C ASP A 188 -10.80 4.88 16.50
N LEU A 189 -11.13 3.58 16.56
CA LEU A 189 -12.52 3.08 16.52
C LEU A 189 -13.43 3.63 17.62
N ASN A 190 -12.87 4.00 18.78
CA ASN A 190 -13.62 4.53 19.91
C ASN A 190 -14.05 6.00 19.73
N ARG A 191 -13.59 6.67 18.67
CA ARG A 191 -13.96 8.05 18.38
C ARG A 191 -15.45 8.16 18.04
N LYS A 192 -16.20 8.93 18.85
CA LYS A 192 -17.66 9.12 18.69
C LYS A 192 -18.07 9.72 17.34
N ASN A 193 -17.15 10.43 16.68
CA ASN A 193 -17.33 11.04 15.36
C ASN A 193 -16.87 10.16 14.18
N LEU A 194 -16.38 8.94 14.44
CA LEU A 194 -16.03 7.96 13.42
C LEU A 194 -17.10 6.88 13.34
N ARG A 195 -17.57 6.59 12.13
CA ARG A 195 -18.54 5.52 11.85
C ARG A 195 -18.00 4.67 10.71
N VAL A 196 -17.97 3.36 10.92
CA VAL A 196 -17.53 2.37 9.93
C VAL A 196 -18.73 1.51 9.58
N LEU A 197 -19.04 1.42 8.29
CA LEU A 197 -20.04 0.51 7.76
C LEU A 197 -19.34 -0.47 6.82
N ALA A 198 -19.13 -1.69 7.30
CA ALA A 198 -18.60 -2.78 6.48
C ALA A 198 -19.68 -3.31 5.53
N GLU A 199 -19.27 -4.12 4.54
CA GLU A 199 -20.20 -4.79 3.59
C GLU A 199 -21.13 -3.81 2.84
N ALA A 200 -20.72 -2.55 2.71
CA ALA A 200 -21.42 -1.50 2.00
C ALA A 200 -20.61 -1.07 0.78
N ARG A 201 -21.06 -1.48 -0.42
CA ARG A 201 -20.44 -1.06 -1.68
C ARG A 201 -21.10 0.22 -2.17
N ALA A 202 -20.33 1.30 -2.29
CA ALA A 202 -20.81 2.51 -2.94
C ALA A 202 -21.09 2.25 -4.43
N THR A 203 -22.32 2.53 -4.88
CA THR A 203 -22.76 2.30 -6.26
C THR A 203 -22.84 3.59 -7.06
N LYS A 204 -23.18 4.72 -6.40
CA LYS A 204 -23.41 6.00 -7.07
C LYS A 204 -23.09 7.21 -6.18
N VAL A 205 -22.57 8.29 -6.76
CA VAL A 205 -22.55 9.63 -6.16
C VAL A 205 -23.90 10.29 -6.39
N LEU A 206 -24.48 10.85 -5.35
CA LEU A 206 -25.66 11.70 -5.47
C LEU A 206 -25.20 13.15 -5.63
N LEU A 207 -25.58 13.78 -6.74
CA LEU A 207 -25.25 15.17 -7.05
C LEU A 207 -26.47 16.07 -6.89
N ASN A 208 -26.25 17.29 -6.41
CA ASN A 208 -27.21 18.38 -6.42
C ASN A 208 -26.73 19.42 -7.43
N GLY A 209 -27.59 19.82 -8.38
CA GLY A 209 -27.23 20.79 -9.42
C GLY A 209 -26.23 20.30 -10.47
N GLY A 210 -25.79 19.03 -10.40
CA GLY A 210 -24.85 18.40 -11.33
C GLY A 210 -23.37 18.58 -10.99
N ASP A 211 -23.02 19.49 -10.09
CA ASP A 211 -21.64 19.86 -9.76
C ASP A 211 -21.25 19.58 -8.31
N ARG A 212 -22.23 19.42 -7.40
CA ARG A 212 -21.98 19.22 -5.97
C ARG A 212 -22.41 17.85 -5.48
N ALA A 213 -21.44 17.06 -4.99
CA ALA A 213 -21.73 15.81 -4.28
C ALA A 213 -22.42 16.06 -2.93
N VAL A 214 -23.56 15.39 -2.71
CA VAL A 214 -24.40 15.52 -1.51
C VAL A 214 -24.67 14.19 -0.80
N GLY A 215 -24.32 13.08 -1.43
CA GLY A 215 -24.68 11.75 -0.94
C GLY A 215 -23.95 10.64 -1.69
N VAL A 216 -24.09 9.42 -1.17
CA VAL A 216 -23.77 8.20 -1.91
C VAL A 216 -24.92 7.21 -1.80
N GLU A 217 -25.16 6.51 -2.89
CA GLU A 217 -25.95 5.29 -2.89
C GLU A 217 -25.04 4.12 -2.55
N ILE A 218 -25.51 3.24 -1.67
CA ILE A 218 -24.78 2.04 -1.27
C ILE A 218 -25.65 0.81 -1.47
N LEU A 219 -24.99 -0.29 -1.84
CA LEU A 219 -25.51 -1.65 -1.72
C LEU A 219 -24.95 -2.24 -0.42
N HIS A 220 -25.82 -2.45 0.57
CA HIS A 220 -25.45 -3.07 1.85
C HIS A 220 -25.90 -4.53 1.87
N GLN A 221 -24.97 -5.44 2.19
CA GLN A 221 -25.22 -6.89 2.26
C GLN A 221 -25.92 -7.45 1.01
N GLU A 222 -25.54 -6.95 -0.18
CA GLU A 222 -26.02 -7.38 -1.50
C GLU A 222 -27.56 -7.28 -1.72
N SER A 223 -28.31 -6.60 -0.84
CA SER A 223 -29.78 -6.69 -0.86
C SER A 223 -30.53 -5.39 -0.54
N CYS A 224 -29.88 -4.34 -0.01
CA CYS A 224 -30.55 -3.08 0.27
C CYS A 224 -29.81 -1.88 -0.34
N THR A 225 -30.50 -1.16 -1.22
CA THR A 225 -30.06 0.15 -1.73
C THR A 225 -30.53 1.23 -0.77
N SER A 226 -29.59 1.92 -0.13
CA SER A 226 -29.88 3.06 0.75
C SER A 226 -29.11 4.29 0.29
N SER A 227 -29.75 5.46 0.30
CA SER A 227 -29.10 6.74 0.09
C SER A 227 -28.64 7.31 1.43
N ARG A 228 -27.34 7.65 1.52
CA ARG A 228 -26.80 8.32 2.71
C ARG A 228 -26.40 9.75 2.38
N PRO A 229 -27.02 10.77 3.02
CA PRO A 229 -26.58 12.15 2.86
C PRO A 229 -25.21 12.31 3.52
N VAL A 230 -24.32 13.07 2.89
CA VAL A 230 -22.98 13.33 3.44
C VAL A 230 -22.73 14.82 3.49
N LYS A 231 -22.42 15.35 4.69
CA LYS A 231 -22.13 16.80 4.87
C LYS A 231 -20.84 17.22 4.17
N ARG A 232 -19.86 16.31 4.08
CA ARG A 232 -18.63 16.42 3.29
C ARG A 232 -18.29 15.02 2.80
N LEU A 233 -18.20 14.85 1.48
CA LEU A 233 -17.82 13.57 0.89
C LEU A 233 -16.30 13.54 0.71
N PHE A 234 -15.62 12.69 1.46
CA PHE A 234 -14.23 12.33 1.19
C PHE A 234 -14.25 11.01 0.42
N PHE A 235 -13.76 11.02 -0.82
CA PHE A 235 -13.47 9.79 -1.54
C PHE A 235 -12.25 9.14 -0.95
N GLU A 236 -12.45 8.13 -0.12
CA GLU A 236 -11.37 7.19 0.17
C GLU A 236 -11.50 6.01 -0.81
N TRP A 237 -10.87 6.22 -1.96
CA TRP A 237 -10.31 5.24 -2.88
C TRP A 237 -10.98 3.85 -2.90
N CYS A 238 -12.02 3.73 -3.72
CA CYS A 238 -12.08 2.57 -4.61
C CYS A 238 -10.72 2.50 -5.33
N ASP A 239 -10.05 1.35 -5.30
CA ASP A 239 -8.73 1.19 -5.94
C ASP A 239 -8.72 1.68 -7.41
N GLY A 240 -7.54 1.78 -8.03
CA GLY A 240 -7.43 2.26 -9.42
C GLY A 240 -8.31 1.52 -10.44
N CYS A 241 -8.76 0.29 -10.16
CA CYS A 241 -9.65 -0.48 -11.02
C CYS A 241 -11.12 -0.08 -10.82
N HIS A 242 -11.54 0.08 -9.57
CA HIS A 242 -12.90 0.43 -9.22
C HIS A 242 -13.19 1.92 -9.39
N ASN A 243 -12.24 2.83 -9.10
CA ASN A 243 -12.47 4.27 -9.17
C ASN A 243 -12.85 4.73 -10.58
N ARG A 244 -12.16 4.22 -11.61
CA ARG A 244 -12.43 4.58 -13.00
C ARG A 244 -13.81 4.11 -13.47
N ARG A 245 -14.18 2.86 -13.11
CA ARG A 245 -15.54 2.35 -13.39
C ARG A 245 -16.58 3.17 -12.65
N TRP A 246 -16.29 3.55 -11.41
CA TRP A 246 -17.20 4.34 -10.58
C TRP A 246 -17.42 5.74 -11.16
N VAL A 247 -16.37 6.43 -11.62
CA VAL A 247 -16.47 7.70 -12.37
C VAL A 247 -17.31 7.54 -13.64
N GLN A 248 -17.08 6.48 -14.41
CA GLN A 248 -17.85 6.17 -15.63
C GLN A 248 -19.34 5.90 -15.34
N PHE A 249 -19.65 5.12 -14.31
CA PHE A 249 -21.03 4.81 -13.91
C PHE A 249 -21.80 6.05 -13.44
N ASN A 250 -21.09 7.06 -12.92
CA ASN A 250 -21.70 8.32 -12.51
C ASN A 250 -21.88 9.33 -13.64
N GLY A 251 -21.50 8.99 -14.88
CA GLY A 251 -21.67 9.86 -16.05
C GLY A 251 -20.62 10.97 -16.17
N TRP A 252 -19.57 10.94 -15.37
CA TRP A 252 -18.45 11.88 -15.43
C TRP A 252 -17.53 11.42 -16.56
N ARG A 253 -17.70 11.98 -17.76
CA ARG A 253 -16.82 11.74 -18.90
C ARG A 253 -15.73 12.80 -18.95
N GLN A 254 -14.54 12.41 -19.41
CA GLN A 254 -13.63 13.36 -20.03
C GLN A 254 -14.30 13.86 -21.31
N GLU A 255 -14.60 15.16 -21.39
CA GLU A 255 -14.61 15.83 -22.68
C GLU A 255 -13.19 15.71 -23.24
N ARG A 256 -13.11 15.25 -24.50
CA ARG A 256 -11.85 15.06 -25.21
C ARG A 256 -11.32 16.39 -25.71
#